data_AF-A0A4R4DYP6-F1
#
_entry.id   AF-A0A4R4DYP6-F1
#
_cell.length_a   1.000
_cell.length_b   1.000
_cell.length_c   1.000
_cell.angle_alpha   90.00
_cell.angle_beta   90.00
_cell.angle_gamma   90.00
#
_symmetry.space_group_name_H-M   'P 1'
#
loop_
_entity.id
_entity.type
_entity.pdbx_description
1 polymer ?
#
loop_
_entity_poly.entity_id
_entity_poly.type
_entity_poly.pdbx_seq_one_letter_code
_entity_poly.pdbx_strand_id
1 'polypeptide(L)'
;MKTTPLDILWFEGRQLPLMEALLEPFFNKHPQLRPPGAGRSYWASFEIAEDELRVRDVEVADPRNLRTGRRSVLAGLFESADDAVLRWFSGLLLLEQDKQYFVLEIRRGRLRAKRRYDAAGLARFEQEQFEYFCLTEDYDALRAAAQKEFELKEQEARRKDEGRGYRSFDEAAFRQGLRTTILRQSKELLAD
;
A
#
# COMPACT_ATOMS: atom_id res chain seq x y z
N MET A 1 -17.20 15.43 -7.88
CA MET A 1 -16.82 15.66 -6.47
C MET A 1 -15.40 15.19 -6.29
N LYS A 2 -14.48 16.01 -5.78
CA LYS A 2 -13.14 15.55 -5.41
C LYS A 2 -13.31 14.70 -4.14
N THR A 3 -13.05 13.41 -4.22
CA THR A 3 -13.03 12.52 -3.05
C THR A 3 -11.85 12.91 -2.18
N THR A 4 -12.10 13.20 -0.90
CA THR A 4 -11.02 13.40 0.07
C THR A 4 -10.25 12.08 0.18
N PRO A 5 -8.93 12.05 0.01
CA PRO A 5 -8.15 10.83 0.21
C PRO A 5 -8.34 10.34 1.65
N LEU A 6 -8.45 9.02 1.82
CA LEU A 6 -8.56 8.41 3.14
C LEU A 6 -7.27 8.60 3.92
N ASP A 7 -6.13 8.39 3.24
CA ASP A 7 -4.81 8.45 3.85
C ASP A 7 -3.95 9.51 3.17
N ILE A 8 -3.24 10.31 3.96
CA ILE A 8 -2.30 11.34 3.47
C ILE A 8 -0.97 11.25 4.20
N LEU A 9 0.12 11.59 3.49
CA LEU A 9 1.44 11.79 4.07
C LEU A 9 1.80 13.27 4.02
N TRP A 10 2.23 13.81 5.15
CA TRP A 10 2.90 15.10 5.21
C TRP A 10 4.36 14.92 4.80
N PHE A 11 4.71 15.47 3.64
CA PHE A 11 6.03 15.37 3.04
C PHE A 11 6.46 16.73 2.49
N GLU A 12 7.63 17.21 2.89
CA GLU A 12 8.19 18.50 2.47
C GLU A 12 7.20 19.68 2.58
N GLY A 13 6.42 19.72 3.67
CA GLY A 13 5.45 20.77 3.94
C GLY A 13 4.14 20.67 3.16
N ARG A 14 3.92 19.58 2.41
CA ARG A 14 2.68 19.33 1.66
C ARG A 14 1.97 18.05 2.12
N GLN A 15 0.66 18.02 1.94
CA GLN A 15 -0.15 16.82 2.13
C GLN A 15 -0.27 16.09 0.79
N LEU A 16 0.25 14.87 0.72
CA LEU A 16 0.22 14.04 -0.48
C LEU A 16 -0.66 12.81 -0.21
N PRO A 17 -1.58 12.44 -1.12
CA PRO A 17 -2.41 11.26 -0.93
C PRO A 17 -1.55 9.99 -0.96
N LEU A 18 -1.86 9.05 -0.06
CA LEU A 18 -1.26 7.72 -0.08
C LEU A 18 -2.16 6.76 -0.85
N MET A 19 -1.52 5.90 -1.65
CA MET A 19 -2.21 4.81 -2.36
C MET A 19 -2.39 3.56 -1.51
N GLU A 20 -1.75 3.50 -0.34
CA GLU A 20 -1.68 2.36 0.55
C GLU A 20 -2.36 2.65 1.88
N ALA A 21 -3.00 1.62 2.44
CA ALA A 21 -3.74 1.69 3.69
C ALA A 21 -2.83 1.26 4.86
N LEU A 22 -1.92 2.13 5.29
CA LEU A 22 -0.78 1.75 6.14
C LEU A 22 -1.16 1.27 7.56
N LEU A 23 -2.37 1.62 8.03
CA LEU A 23 -2.90 1.17 9.32
C LEU A 23 -3.71 -0.13 9.26
N GLU A 24 -4.09 -0.63 8.09
CA GLU A 24 -4.87 -1.87 8.00
C GLU A 24 -4.13 -3.08 8.60
N PRO A 25 -2.81 -3.27 8.38
CA PRO A 25 -2.07 -4.34 9.05
C PRO A 25 -2.11 -4.25 10.59
N PHE A 26 -2.10 -3.03 11.14
CA PHE A 26 -2.21 -2.81 12.58
C PHE A 26 -3.61 -3.19 13.09
N PHE A 27 -4.68 -2.70 12.46
CA PHE A 27 -6.04 -3.03 12.87
C PHE A 27 -6.41 -4.50 12.66
N ASN A 28 -5.82 -5.17 11.68
CA ASN A 28 -6.00 -6.62 11.51
C ASN A 28 -5.43 -7.42 12.70
N LYS A 29 -4.36 -6.91 13.33
CA LYS A 29 -3.76 -7.50 14.55
C LYS A 29 -4.44 -7.03 15.83
N HIS A 30 -5.00 -5.83 15.83
CA HIS A 30 -5.64 -5.18 16.98
C HIS A 30 -7.07 -4.73 16.63
N PRO A 31 -7.99 -5.66 16.32
CA PRO A 31 -9.33 -5.32 15.84
C PRO A 31 -10.15 -4.49 16.84
N GLN A 32 -9.89 -4.63 18.14
CA GLN A 32 -10.52 -3.85 19.21
C GLN A 32 -10.13 -2.36 19.20
N LEU A 33 -8.98 -2.03 18.60
CA LEU A 33 -8.52 -0.65 18.45
C LEU A 33 -9.06 -0.01 17.15
N ARG A 34 -9.69 -0.79 16.27
CA ARG A 34 -10.21 -0.25 15.01
C ARG A 34 -11.33 0.75 15.30
N PRO A 35 -11.29 1.96 14.71
CA PRO A 35 -12.41 2.88 14.77
C PRO A 35 -13.72 2.23 14.32
N PRO A 36 -14.83 2.40 15.06
CA PRO A 36 -16.10 1.79 14.71
C PRO A 36 -16.64 2.33 13.38
N GLY A 37 -17.31 1.47 12.62
CA GLY A 37 -17.98 1.83 11.37
C GLY A 37 -17.90 0.73 10.31
N ALA A 38 -18.56 0.95 9.18
CA ALA A 38 -18.51 0.03 8.05
C ALA A 38 -17.21 0.27 7.24
N GLY A 39 -16.43 -0.78 7.00
CA GLY A 39 -15.24 -0.73 6.15
C GLY A 39 -14.10 0.14 6.71
N ARG A 40 -13.59 1.07 5.90
CA ARG A 40 -12.62 2.09 6.32
C ARG A 40 -13.38 3.38 6.65
N SER A 41 -13.75 3.51 7.93
CA SER A 41 -14.51 4.65 8.47
C SER A 41 -13.62 5.71 9.15
N TYR A 42 -12.33 5.73 8.83
CA TYR A 42 -11.35 6.66 9.38
C TYR A 42 -10.55 7.34 8.27
N TRP A 43 -9.94 8.47 8.61
CA TRP A 43 -8.94 9.16 7.81
C TRP A 43 -7.63 9.18 8.57
N ALA A 44 -6.54 8.71 7.95
CA ALA A 44 -5.23 8.70 8.59
C ALA A 44 -4.31 9.75 7.96
N SER A 45 -3.56 10.45 8.81
CA SER A 45 -2.46 11.28 8.36
C SER A 45 -1.16 10.76 8.94
N PHE A 46 -0.13 10.76 8.10
CA PHE A 46 1.20 10.29 8.44
C PHE A 46 2.21 11.42 8.23
N GLU A 47 3.39 11.28 8.80
CA GLU A 47 4.53 12.13 8.51
C GLU A 47 5.84 11.34 8.56
N ILE A 48 6.88 11.87 7.92
CA ILE A 48 8.24 11.41 8.12
C ILE A 48 8.98 12.47 8.93
N ALA A 49 9.33 12.12 10.17
CA ALA A 49 10.07 12.97 11.09
C ALA A 49 11.25 12.18 11.64
N GLU A 50 12.45 12.76 11.63
CA GLU A 50 13.69 12.10 12.10
C GLU A 50 13.93 10.75 11.41
N ASP A 51 13.68 10.70 10.09
CA ASP A 51 13.73 9.48 9.27
C ASP A 51 12.78 8.36 9.71
N GLU A 52 11.76 8.65 10.52
CA GLU A 52 10.74 7.69 10.92
C GLU A 52 9.36 8.06 10.36
N LEU A 53 8.72 7.08 9.72
CA LEU A 53 7.32 7.13 9.30
C LEU A 53 6.42 6.92 10.51
N ARG A 54 5.61 7.93 10.83
CA ARG A 54 4.77 7.97 12.03
C ARG A 54 3.32 8.32 11.67
N VAL A 55 2.38 7.83 12.47
CA VAL A 55 1.00 8.30 12.45
C VAL A 55 0.97 9.69 13.08
N ARG A 56 0.52 10.67 12.32
CA ARG A 56 0.33 12.04 12.80
C ARG A 56 -1.06 12.22 13.41
N ASP A 57 -2.08 11.66 12.80
CA ASP A 57 -3.45 11.67 13.33
C ASP A 57 -4.30 10.57 12.71
N VAL A 58 -5.34 10.15 13.43
CA VAL A 58 -6.42 9.30 12.93
C VAL A 58 -7.73 9.96 13.28
N GLU A 59 -8.51 10.31 12.28
CA GLU A 59 -9.80 10.99 12.44
C GLU A 59 -10.96 10.05 12.12
N VAL A 60 -12.08 10.23 12.81
CA VAL A 60 -13.37 9.57 12.52
C VAL A 60 -14.46 10.60 12.32
N ALA A 61 -15.56 10.20 11.68
CA ALA A 61 -16.71 11.07 11.52
C ALA A 61 -17.28 11.45 12.90
N ASP A 62 -17.51 12.75 13.09
CA ASP A 62 -18.15 13.30 14.27
C ASP A 62 -19.13 14.41 13.87
N PRO A 63 -20.44 14.12 13.81
CA PRO A 63 -21.44 15.11 13.43
C PRO A 63 -21.57 16.25 14.45
N ARG A 64 -21.01 16.11 15.67
CA ARG A 64 -21.01 17.17 16.68
C ARG A 64 -19.91 18.20 16.40
N ASN A 65 -18.87 17.84 15.66
CA ASN A 65 -17.86 18.79 15.22
C ASN A 65 -18.35 19.54 13.97
N LEU A 66 -19.01 20.68 14.18
CA LEU A 66 -19.59 21.48 13.09
C LEU A 66 -18.55 22.11 12.14
N ARG A 67 -17.27 22.14 12.51
CA ARG A 67 -16.21 22.75 11.70
C ARG A 67 -15.67 21.78 10.65
N THR A 68 -15.32 20.58 11.07
CA THR A 68 -14.66 19.58 10.20
C THR A 68 -15.51 18.33 9.96
N GLY A 69 -16.56 18.12 10.75
CA GLY A 69 -17.32 16.87 10.77
C GLY A 69 -16.50 15.67 11.25
N ARG A 70 -15.36 15.92 11.91
CA ARG A 70 -14.37 14.90 12.28
C ARG A 70 -13.82 15.12 13.68
N ARG A 71 -13.40 14.05 14.34
CA ARG A 71 -12.63 14.12 15.58
C ARG A 71 -11.42 13.20 15.52
N SER A 72 -10.32 13.64 16.11
CA SER A 72 -9.16 12.78 16.33
C SER A 72 -9.49 11.67 17.33
N VAL A 73 -8.96 10.47 17.08
CA VAL A 73 -8.99 9.32 17.98
C VAL A 73 -7.59 8.80 18.28
N LEU A 74 -6.54 9.54 17.90
CA LEU A 74 -5.14 9.10 18.01
C LEU A 74 -4.77 8.66 19.43
N ALA A 75 -5.18 9.43 20.44
CA ALA A 75 -4.89 9.15 21.85
C ALA A 75 -5.54 7.86 22.38
N GLY A 76 -6.54 7.32 21.67
CA GLY A 76 -7.14 6.02 21.99
C GLY A 76 -6.46 4.84 21.28
N LEU A 77 -5.57 5.12 20.33
CA LEU A 77 -4.87 4.10 19.53
C LEU A 77 -3.44 3.86 20.01
N PHE A 78 -2.77 4.92 20.45
CA PHE A 78 -1.35 4.91 20.82
C PHE A 78 -1.17 5.61 22.16
N GLU A 79 -0.48 4.95 23.10
CA GLU A 79 -0.25 5.46 24.45
C GLU A 79 0.87 6.51 24.46
N SER A 80 1.85 6.37 23.56
CA SER A 80 2.98 7.26 23.40
C SER A 80 3.23 7.62 21.93
N ALA A 81 4.06 8.64 21.71
CA ALA A 81 4.52 9.02 20.37
C ALA A 81 5.37 7.92 19.70
N ASP A 82 6.05 7.06 20.48
CA ASP A 82 6.84 5.95 19.91
C ASP A 82 5.93 4.84 19.35
N ASP A 83 4.77 4.61 19.98
CA ASP A 83 3.79 3.61 19.51
C ASP A 83 3.18 4.00 18.16
N ALA A 84 3.20 5.30 17.84
CA ALA A 84 2.73 5.82 16.56
C ALA A 84 3.74 5.62 15.41
N VAL A 85 4.95 5.11 15.67
CA VAL A 85 5.92 4.75 14.62
C VAL A 85 5.47 3.48 13.92
N LEU A 86 5.44 3.50 12.57
CA LEU A 86 5.00 2.35 11.75
C LEU A 86 6.08 1.27 11.66
N ARG A 87 6.54 0.73 12.80
CA ARG A 87 7.61 -0.28 12.87
C ARG A 87 7.26 -1.58 12.12
N TRP A 88 5.97 -1.83 11.91
CA TRP A 88 5.46 -2.97 11.14
C TRP A 88 5.53 -2.79 9.62
N PHE A 89 5.75 -1.57 9.11
CA PHE A 89 5.73 -1.30 7.68
C PHE A 89 7.14 -1.42 7.08
N SER A 90 7.26 -2.17 5.98
CA SER A 90 8.42 -2.16 5.08
C SER A 90 7.92 -2.26 3.64
N GLY A 91 8.35 -1.34 2.78
CA GLY A 91 7.82 -1.20 1.42
C GLY A 91 8.24 0.10 0.76
N LEU A 92 7.79 0.27 -0.49
CA LEU A 92 8.00 1.49 -1.27
C LEU A 92 6.74 2.37 -1.24
N LEU A 93 6.88 3.63 -0.86
CA LEU A 93 5.80 4.61 -0.98
C LEU A 93 6.02 5.47 -2.22
N LEU A 94 5.04 5.48 -3.13
CA LEU A 94 4.99 6.41 -4.26
C LEU A 94 4.18 7.65 -3.90
N LEU A 95 4.79 8.83 -4.09
CA LEU A 95 4.15 10.12 -3.90
C LEU A 95 4.23 10.93 -5.19
N GLU A 96 3.18 11.64 -5.54
CA GLU A 96 3.15 12.57 -6.68
C GLU A 96 3.02 14.01 -6.18
N GLN A 97 3.89 14.89 -6.67
CA GLN A 97 3.87 16.32 -6.37
C GLN A 97 4.32 17.11 -7.60
N ASP A 98 3.46 18.00 -8.11
CA ASP A 98 3.77 18.90 -9.23
C ASP A 98 4.36 18.19 -10.48
N LYS A 99 3.81 17.01 -10.84
CA LYS A 99 4.30 16.13 -11.92
C LYS A 99 5.70 15.53 -11.68
N GLN A 100 6.18 15.60 -10.45
CA GLN A 100 7.33 14.85 -9.97
C GLN A 100 6.87 13.69 -9.10
N TYR A 101 7.62 12.60 -9.16
CA TYR A 101 7.34 11.39 -8.41
C TYR A 101 8.45 11.15 -7.41
N PHE A 102 8.08 10.82 -6.18
CA PHE A 102 9.00 10.43 -5.13
C PHE A 102 8.74 8.99 -4.75
N VAL A 103 9.79 8.17 -4.81
CA VAL A 103 9.76 6.80 -4.30
C VAL A 103 10.54 6.78 -3.00
N LEU A 104 9.86 6.45 -1.91
CA LEU A 104 10.44 6.36 -0.57
C LEU A 104 10.57 4.91 -0.16
N GLU A 105 11.78 4.46 0.14
CA GLU A 105 12.00 3.14 0.72
C GLU A 105 11.87 3.23 2.23
N ILE A 106 10.89 2.52 2.78
CA ILE A 106 10.67 2.42 4.22
C ILE A 106 11.04 1.01 4.67
N ARG A 107 11.86 0.89 5.71
CA ARG A 107 12.23 -0.38 6.32
C ARG A 107 11.98 -0.34 7.82
N ARG A 108 10.99 -1.12 8.26
CA ARG A 108 10.51 -1.16 9.66
C ARG A 108 10.21 0.24 10.19
N GLY A 109 9.46 1.00 9.41
CA GLY A 109 9.08 2.39 9.73
C GLY A 109 10.18 3.42 9.53
N ARG A 110 11.40 3.05 9.12
CA ARG A 110 12.50 4.00 8.87
C ARG A 110 12.68 4.31 7.40
N LEU A 111 12.78 5.58 7.04
CA LEU A 111 13.18 6.03 5.72
C LEU A 111 14.63 5.59 5.46
N ARG A 112 14.85 4.84 4.39
CA ARG A 112 16.18 4.34 3.98
C ARG A 112 16.69 5.03 2.74
N ALA A 113 15.80 5.25 1.79
CA ALA A 113 16.13 5.91 0.55
C ALA A 113 14.96 6.76 0.08
N LYS A 114 15.30 7.82 -0.65
CA LYS A 114 14.36 8.70 -1.32
C LYS A 114 14.89 8.93 -2.72
N ARG A 115 14.09 8.58 -3.73
CA ARG A 115 14.41 8.84 -5.13
C ARG A 115 13.36 9.75 -5.73
N ARG A 116 13.78 10.61 -6.65
CA ARG A 116 12.93 11.56 -7.36
C ARG A 116 13.00 11.28 -8.85
N TYR A 117 11.84 11.23 -9.48
CA TYR A 117 11.69 10.96 -10.90
C TYR A 117 10.73 11.97 -11.56
N ASP A 118 10.89 12.16 -12.86
CA ASP A 118 9.80 12.59 -13.73
C ASP A 118 8.98 11.37 -14.19
N ALA A 119 7.96 11.59 -15.02
CA ALA A 119 7.09 10.51 -15.49
C ALA A 119 7.84 9.43 -16.28
N ALA A 120 8.78 9.82 -17.15
CA ALA A 120 9.53 8.89 -17.98
C ALA A 120 10.53 8.08 -17.13
N GLY A 121 11.19 8.74 -16.19
CA GLY A 121 12.10 8.14 -15.22
C GLY A 121 11.39 7.15 -14.30
N LEU A 122 10.19 7.49 -13.82
CA LEU A 122 9.40 6.58 -13.00
C LEU A 122 9.02 5.32 -13.79
N ALA A 123 8.54 5.48 -15.03
CA ALA A 123 8.15 4.33 -15.86
C ALA A 123 9.32 3.39 -16.16
N ARG A 124 10.53 3.93 -16.36
CA ARG A 124 11.75 3.14 -16.50
C ARG A 124 12.12 2.44 -15.20
N PHE A 125 12.09 3.15 -14.08
CA PHE A 125 12.37 2.59 -12.77
C PHE A 125 11.40 1.44 -12.42
N GLU A 126 10.09 1.60 -12.66
CA GLU A 126 9.10 0.54 -12.44
C GLU A 126 9.37 -0.69 -13.31
N GLN A 127 9.83 -0.50 -14.55
CA GLN A 127 10.23 -1.59 -15.43
C GLN A 127 11.45 -2.34 -14.88
N GLU A 128 12.51 -1.63 -14.52
CA GLU A 128 13.73 -2.23 -13.96
C GLU A 128 13.44 -2.92 -12.63
N GLN A 129 12.69 -2.27 -11.73
CA GLN A 129 12.25 -2.84 -10.47
C GLN A 129 11.46 -4.15 -10.69
N PHE A 130 10.60 -4.20 -11.71
CA PHE A 130 9.85 -5.40 -12.07
C PHE A 130 10.77 -6.51 -12.60
N GLU A 131 11.71 -6.18 -13.47
CA GLU A 131 12.70 -7.12 -14.00
C GLU A 131 13.53 -7.75 -12.88
N TYR A 132 14.03 -6.95 -11.94
CA TYR A 132 14.74 -7.47 -10.77
C TYR A 132 13.83 -8.28 -9.84
N PHE A 133 12.60 -7.83 -9.61
CA PHE A 133 11.63 -8.56 -8.78
C PHE A 133 11.37 -9.97 -9.33
N CYS A 134 11.29 -10.13 -10.65
CA CYS A 134 11.14 -11.44 -11.30
C CYS A 134 12.28 -12.44 -11.02
N LEU A 135 13.40 -11.98 -10.47
CA LEU A 135 14.54 -12.82 -10.10
C LEU A 135 14.53 -13.22 -8.61
N THR A 136 13.53 -12.78 -7.85
CA THR A 136 13.44 -13.00 -6.40
C THR A 136 12.58 -14.21 -6.03
N GLU A 137 12.84 -14.79 -4.84
CA GLU A 137 11.99 -15.84 -4.27
C GLU A 137 10.55 -15.35 -4.00
N ASP A 138 10.37 -14.05 -3.71
CA ASP A 138 9.06 -13.44 -3.54
C ASP A 138 8.22 -13.53 -4.83
N TYR A 139 8.83 -13.34 -6.00
CA TYR A 139 8.15 -13.54 -7.29
C TYR A 139 7.75 -15.01 -7.50
N ASP A 140 8.67 -15.94 -7.24
CA ASP A 140 8.39 -17.37 -7.39
C ASP A 140 7.23 -17.81 -6.49
N ALA A 141 7.20 -17.32 -5.24
CA ALA A 141 6.12 -17.58 -4.31
C ALA A 141 4.78 -17.01 -4.80
N LEU A 142 4.76 -15.76 -5.28
CA LEU A 142 3.55 -15.13 -5.83
C LEU A 142 3.02 -15.86 -7.06
N ARG A 143 3.92 -16.24 -7.96
CA ARG A 143 3.60 -16.98 -9.18
C ARG A 143 3.01 -18.36 -8.84
N ALA A 144 3.64 -19.11 -7.95
CA ALA A 144 3.15 -20.42 -7.51
C ALA A 144 1.77 -20.33 -6.86
N ALA A 145 1.53 -19.31 -6.02
CA ALA A 145 0.22 -19.07 -5.42
C ALA A 145 -0.86 -18.75 -6.47
N ALA A 146 -0.54 -17.85 -7.41
CA ALA A 146 -1.47 -17.48 -8.49
C ALA A 146 -1.82 -18.66 -9.40
N GLN A 147 -0.81 -19.49 -9.74
CA GLN A 147 -1.03 -20.69 -10.54
C GLN A 147 -1.93 -21.69 -9.81
N LYS A 148 -1.68 -21.94 -8.52
CA LYS A 148 -2.51 -22.83 -7.72
C LYS A 148 -3.97 -22.35 -7.63
N GLU A 149 -4.18 -21.05 -7.41
CA GLU A 149 -5.52 -20.47 -7.37
C GLU A 149 -6.24 -20.61 -8.72
N PHE A 150 -5.54 -20.39 -9.83
CA PHE A 150 -6.06 -20.59 -11.17
C PHE A 150 -6.48 -22.05 -11.42
N GLU A 151 -5.63 -23.00 -11.08
CA GLU A 151 -5.91 -24.44 -11.24
C GLU A 151 -7.15 -24.87 -10.45
N LEU A 152 -7.31 -24.38 -9.21
CA LEU A 152 -8.50 -24.64 -8.40
C LEU A 152 -9.77 -24.08 -9.08
N LYS A 153 -9.72 -22.84 -9.55
CA LYS A 153 -10.86 -22.21 -10.26
C LYS A 153 -11.23 -22.93 -11.54
N GLU A 154 -10.25 -23.38 -12.32
CA GLU A 154 -10.51 -24.14 -13.55
C GLU A 154 -11.07 -25.53 -13.26
N GLN A 155 -10.59 -26.22 -12.21
CA GLN A 155 -11.16 -27.50 -11.77
C GLN A 155 -12.63 -27.33 -11.34
N GLU A 156 -12.95 -26.29 -10.56
CA GLU A 156 -14.33 -26.00 -10.17
C GLU A 156 -15.22 -25.64 -11.36
N ALA A 157 -14.71 -24.84 -12.31
CA ALA A 157 -15.45 -24.48 -13.51
C ALA A 157 -15.79 -25.71 -14.36
N ARG A 158 -14.84 -26.63 -14.52
CA ARG A 158 -15.05 -27.89 -15.26
C ARG A 158 -16.00 -28.85 -14.54
N ARG A 159 -16.03 -28.85 -13.21
CA ARG A 159 -17.05 -29.59 -12.45
C ARG A 159 -18.46 -29.05 -12.67
N LYS A 160 -18.60 -27.75 -12.97
CA LYS A 160 -19.89 -27.10 -13.23
C LYS A 160 -20.34 -27.19 -14.68
N ASP A 161 -19.40 -27.34 -15.61
CA ASP A 161 -19.63 -27.46 -17.05
C ASP A 161 -18.62 -28.44 -17.66
N GLU A 162 -19.04 -29.69 -17.82
CA GLU A 162 -18.20 -30.79 -18.33
C GLU A 162 -17.80 -30.59 -19.80
N GLY A 163 -18.53 -29.77 -20.57
CA GLY A 163 -18.22 -29.42 -21.95
C GLY A 163 -17.15 -28.33 -22.10
N ARG A 164 -16.76 -27.68 -21.00
CA ARG A 164 -15.75 -26.63 -20.99
C ARG A 164 -14.34 -27.19 -21.17
N GLY A 165 -13.66 -26.75 -22.23
CA GLY A 165 -12.24 -27.02 -22.45
C GLY A 165 -11.32 -26.39 -21.39
N TYR A 166 -10.15 -26.98 -21.17
CA TYR A 166 -9.15 -26.45 -20.23
C TYR A 166 -8.50 -25.17 -20.77
N ARG A 167 -8.37 -24.15 -19.93
CA ARG A 167 -7.55 -22.97 -20.21
C ARG A 167 -6.22 -23.09 -19.48
N SER A 168 -5.13 -22.73 -20.15
CA SER A 168 -3.82 -22.61 -19.52
C SER A 168 -3.72 -21.31 -18.71
N PHE A 169 -2.87 -21.32 -17.68
CA PHE A 169 -2.51 -20.12 -16.94
C PHE A 169 -1.87 -19.10 -17.88
N ASP A 170 -2.39 -17.88 -17.90
CA ASP A 170 -1.86 -16.79 -18.72
C ASP A 170 -0.74 -16.06 -17.96
N GLU A 171 0.48 -16.57 -18.11
CA GLU A 171 1.68 -15.99 -17.49
C GLU A 171 1.90 -14.54 -17.95
N ALA A 172 1.57 -14.20 -19.20
CA ALA A 172 1.76 -12.85 -19.71
C ALA A 172 0.80 -11.86 -19.04
N ALA A 173 -0.48 -12.23 -18.89
CA ALA A 173 -1.45 -11.43 -18.16
C ALA A 173 -1.09 -11.30 -16.68
N PHE A 174 -0.61 -12.38 -16.04
CA PHE A 174 -0.13 -12.33 -14.65
C PHE A 174 1.03 -11.33 -14.49
N ARG A 175 2.06 -11.45 -15.32
CA ARG A 175 3.24 -10.57 -15.31
C ARG A 175 2.85 -9.11 -15.58
N GLN A 176 1.93 -8.87 -16.53
CA GLN A 176 1.45 -7.53 -16.83
C GLN A 176 0.71 -6.90 -15.64
N GLY A 177 -0.15 -7.67 -14.95
CA GLY A 177 -0.83 -7.22 -13.74
C GLY A 177 0.13 -6.97 -12.57
N LEU A 178 1.18 -7.77 -12.45
CA LEU A 178 2.20 -7.59 -11.42
C LEU A 178 3.02 -6.33 -11.67
N ARG A 179 3.41 -6.07 -12.92
CA ARG A 179 4.13 -4.85 -13.32
C ARG A 179 3.39 -3.57 -12.93
N THR A 180 2.08 -3.50 -13.11
CA THR A 180 1.30 -2.29 -12.75
C THR A 180 1.16 -2.07 -11.24
N THR A 181 1.56 -3.05 -10.43
CA THR A 181 1.50 -2.97 -8.96
C THR A 181 2.88 -3.15 -8.31
N ILE A 182 3.97 -3.08 -9.08
CA ILE A 182 5.30 -3.49 -8.64
C ILE A 182 5.78 -2.77 -7.38
N LEU A 183 5.47 -1.48 -7.23
CA LEU A 183 5.86 -0.71 -6.04
C LEU A 183 5.16 -1.18 -4.77
N ARG A 184 3.93 -1.73 -4.89
CA ARG A 184 3.21 -2.34 -3.75
C ARG A 184 3.72 -3.73 -3.39
N GLN A 185 4.29 -4.44 -4.36
CA GLN A 185 4.78 -5.81 -4.19
C GLN A 185 6.24 -5.83 -3.71
N SER A 186 7.02 -4.83 -4.11
CA SER A 186 8.42 -4.69 -3.71
C SER A 186 8.52 -4.16 -2.28
N LYS A 187 9.26 -4.88 -1.44
CA LYS A 187 9.54 -4.46 -0.06
C LYS A 187 10.70 -3.47 0.05
N GLU A 188 11.53 -3.41 -0.99
CA GLU A 188 12.76 -2.62 -1.04
C GLU A 188 13.07 -2.18 -2.49
N LEU A 189 14.01 -1.25 -2.64
CA LEU A 189 14.54 -0.86 -3.95
C LEU A 189 15.45 -1.99 -4.45
N LEU A 190 15.15 -2.51 -5.63
CA LEU A 190 15.95 -3.55 -6.29
C LEU A 190 16.72 -2.98 -7.48
N ALA A 191 16.19 -1.93 -8.11
CA ALA A 191 16.86 -1.17 -9.15
C ALA A 191 17.64 0.01 -8.55
N ASP A 192 18.69 0.47 -9.24
CA ASP A 192 19.54 1.63 -8.87
C ASP A 192 18.99 2.99 -9.33
#